data_AF-A0A1X7SMK2-F1
#
_entry.id   AF-A0A1X7SMK2-F1
#
_cell.length_a   1.000
_cell.length_b   1.000
_cell.length_c   1.000
_cell.angle_alpha   90.00
_cell.angle_beta   90.00
_cell.angle_gamma   90.00
#
_symmetry.space_group_name_H-M   'P 1'
#
loop_
_entity.id
_entity.type
_entity.pdbx_description
1 polymer ?
#
loop_
_entity_poly.entity_id
_entity_poly.type
_entity_poly.pdbx_seq_one_letter_code
_entity_poly.pdbx_strand_id
1 'polypeptide(L)'
;MELCEEINPSFLRMTNLHQLGVEEEEEEGGRERRGERLLHFPCLLCTDRPDEMTSEVYQFGWCLQCTSKHHFFPPRYFHVLSLRLAYKMALPQEDDKLKRCCTFWKNGLYWSNGHGVGSLVEIVDESQCVLVMMSCEKGYSDNMVSLRRDVIGKVMSVYKESCPSLEVKELVIDPKELAYPVNRPRERTVYSVKAVMSAIVKREEFLVNATGTRRTGLKEILPDESLSDISNLSLLGGRDIKEKIEITEEFKTPLTPIKLDIKKLCNVIKELTSDQHLPCFVWHRLGLQLGLYDPRLVDIDKKNRGDPVECFRECMSAWLRGEDGVREKGGPSWSSLATALDTIEEKSIASYIRDKYCE
;
A
#
# COMPACT_ATOMS: atom_id res chain seq x y z
N MET A 1 3.02 31.37 -1.27
CA MET A 1 3.14 30.12 -0.51
C MET A 1 3.00 30.50 0.94
N GLU A 2 2.09 29.88 1.68
CA GLU A 2 2.18 29.85 3.16
C GLU A 2 2.65 28.46 3.61
N LEU A 3 3.54 27.86 2.82
CA LEU A 3 4.27 26.64 3.19
C LEU A 3 5.64 26.95 3.78
N CYS A 4 6.08 28.19 3.61
CA CYS A 4 7.12 28.85 4.37
C CYS A 4 7.00 30.34 4.11
N GLU A 5 6.95 31.12 5.18
CA GLU A 5 7.04 32.57 5.15
C GLU A 5 8.48 32.97 5.44
N GLU A 6 9.06 33.80 4.59
CA GLU A 6 10.38 34.38 4.83
C GLU A 6 10.19 35.54 5.81
N ILE A 7 10.62 35.34 7.06
CA ILE A 7 10.45 36.35 8.11
C ILE A 7 11.55 37.40 7.97
N ASN A 8 11.19 38.68 8.05
CA ASN A 8 12.17 39.75 8.06
C ASN A 8 13.12 39.57 9.26
N PRO A 9 14.46 39.56 9.06
CA PRO A 9 15.43 39.47 10.15
C PRO A 9 15.26 40.51 11.26
N SER A 10 14.59 41.64 10.99
CA SER A 10 14.20 42.63 12.00
C SER A 10 13.34 42.05 13.13
N PHE A 11 12.59 40.98 12.87
CA PHE A 11 11.77 40.28 13.87
C PHE A 11 12.62 39.70 15.02
N LEU A 12 13.83 39.20 14.74
CA LEU A 12 14.75 38.72 15.78
C LEU A 12 15.22 39.84 16.71
N ARG A 13 15.42 41.06 16.16
CA ARG A 13 15.78 42.26 16.94
C ARG A 13 14.64 42.72 17.83
N MET A 14 13.39 42.56 17.38
CA MET A 14 12.20 42.92 18.17
C MET A 14 11.87 41.90 19.26
N THR A 15 12.33 40.66 19.11
CA THR A 15 12.01 39.54 20.02
C THR A 15 13.16 39.14 20.94
N ASN A 16 14.30 39.85 20.92
CA ASN A 16 15.53 39.55 21.69
C ASN A 16 16.09 38.13 21.49
N LEU A 17 15.72 37.46 20.39
CA LEU A 17 16.23 36.14 20.01
C LEU A 17 17.50 36.32 19.16
N HIS A 18 18.60 36.73 19.78
CA HIS A 18 19.90 36.76 19.11
C HIS A 18 20.53 35.36 19.07
N GLN A 19 21.17 35.02 17.95
CA GLN A 19 22.01 33.84 17.84
C GLN A 19 23.26 34.05 18.70
N LEU A 20 23.34 33.36 19.84
CA LEU A 20 24.54 33.33 20.67
C LEU A 20 25.67 32.69 19.85
N GLY A 21 26.62 33.50 19.38
CA GLY A 21 27.93 33.06 18.92
C GLY A 21 28.16 33.11 17.41
N VAL A 22 28.40 34.31 16.88
CA VAL A 22 29.50 34.57 15.95
C VAL A 22 30.07 35.92 16.35
N GLU A 23 31.29 35.92 16.89
CA GLU A 23 32.03 37.15 17.15
C GLU A 23 32.25 37.87 15.81
N GLU A 24 31.92 39.16 15.77
CA GLU A 24 32.10 40.02 14.61
C GLU A 24 33.60 40.29 14.43
N GLU A 25 34.29 39.48 13.62
CA GLU A 25 35.55 39.89 13.01
C GLU A 25 35.23 40.66 11.71
N GLU A 26 35.44 41.98 11.76
CA GLU A 26 35.40 42.87 10.60
C GLU A 26 36.59 42.58 9.69
N GLU A 27 36.44 41.70 8.69
CA GLU A 27 37.35 41.65 7.55
C GLU A 27 36.87 42.58 6.42
N GLU A 28 37.66 43.62 6.18
CA GLU A 28 37.62 44.49 5.00
C GLU A 28 37.88 43.68 3.71
N GLY A 29 36.82 43.14 3.12
CA GLY A 29 36.91 42.47 1.84
C GLY A 29 35.52 42.07 1.35
N GLY A 30 35.08 42.66 0.24
CA GLY A 30 33.76 42.46 -0.37
C GLY A 30 33.42 41.00 -0.69
N ARG A 31 33.01 40.24 0.32
CA ARG A 31 32.13 39.09 0.19
C ARG A 31 30.72 39.58 0.49
N GLU A 32 29.83 39.46 -0.48
CA GLU A 32 28.38 39.52 -0.25
C GLU A 32 28.06 38.72 1.02
N ARG A 33 27.62 39.41 2.08
CA ARG A 33 27.04 38.76 3.25
C ARG A 33 25.89 37.91 2.72
N ARG A 34 26.04 36.59 2.75
CA ARG A 34 24.93 35.66 2.50
C ARG A 34 23.85 36.02 3.52
N GLY A 35 22.81 36.71 3.08
CA GLY A 35 21.70 37.09 3.95
C GLY A 35 21.15 35.82 4.61
N GLU A 36 21.09 35.81 5.94
CA GLU A 36 20.45 34.73 6.68
C GLU A 36 18.96 34.72 6.30
N ARG A 37 18.50 33.59 5.76
CA ARG A 37 17.11 33.40 5.36
C ARG A 37 16.38 32.69 6.48
N LEU A 38 15.45 33.37 7.13
CA LEU A 38 14.59 32.79 8.17
C LEU A 38 13.35 32.20 7.52
N LEU A 39 13.13 30.90 7.72
CA LEU A 39 12.05 30.14 7.10
C LEU A 39 11.02 29.74 8.17
N HIS A 40 9.76 30.12 7.99
CA HIS A 40 8.63 29.63 8.78
C HIS A 40 8.19 28.24 8.28
N PHE A 41 7.85 27.29 9.16
CA PHE A 41 7.53 25.92 8.76
C PHE A 41 6.06 25.57 9.08
N PRO A 42 5.33 24.82 8.22
CA PRO A 42 3.90 24.49 8.40
C PRO A 42 3.57 23.76 9.70
N CYS A 43 4.55 23.15 10.37
CA CYS A 43 4.40 22.60 11.71
C CYS A 43 4.04 23.65 12.78
N LEU A 44 4.07 24.94 12.44
CA LEU A 44 3.72 26.08 13.28
C LEU A 44 2.35 26.69 12.90
N LEU A 45 1.66 26.16 11.89
CA LEU A 45 0.29 26.57 11.57
C LEU A 45 -0.65 26.08 12.68
N CYS A 46 -1.12 27.02 13.50
CA CYS A 46 -2.13 26.79 14.53
C CYS A 46 -3.55 27.16 14.09
N THR A 47 -3.77 27.39 12.79
CA THR A 47 -5.09 27.74 12.26
C THR A 47 -6.03 26.54 12.33
N ASP A 48 -7.25 26.82 12.79
CA ASP A 48 -8.35 25.86 12.80
C ASP A 48 -8.89 25.65 11.37
N ARG A 49 -9.76 24.64 11.24
CA ARG A 49 -10.45 24.31 9.99
C ARG A 49 -11.26 25.52 9.51
N PRO A 50 -11.11 25.96 8.25
CA PRO A 50 -11.92 27.04 7.70
C PRO A 50 -13.40 26.65 7.60
N ASP A 51 -14.31 27.56 7.95
CA ASP A 51 -15.76 27.32 7.92
C ASP A 51 -16.27 27.09 6.50
N GLU A 52 -15.62 27.69 5.50
CA GLU A 52 -15.96 27.54 4.08
C GLU A 52 -15.91 26.07 3.64
N MET A 53 -15.01 25.29 4.23
CA MET A 53 -14.86 23.86 3.91
C MET A 53 -16.08 23.03 4.31
N THR A 54 -16.91 23.52 5.24
CA THR A 54 -18.17 22.87 5.66
C THR A 54 -19.32 23.09 4.70
N SER A 55 -19.22 24.08 3.82
CA SER A 55 -20.23 24.38 2.80
C SER A 55 -20.04 23.60 1.50
N GLU A 56 -18.89 22.94 1.35
CA GLU A 56 -18.56 22.11 0.18
C GLU A 56 -19.39 20.82 0.14
N VAL A 57 -19.90 20.49 -1.05
CA VAL A 57 -20.67 19.26 -1.29
C VAL A 57 -19.73 18.19 -1.84
N TYR A 58 -19.21 17.36 -0.94
CA TYR A 58 -18.32 16.26 -1.31
C TYR A 58 -19.10 15.09 -1.92
N GLN A 59 -18.56 14.53 -3.00
CA GLN A 59 -19.13 13.38 -3.73
C GLN A 59 -18.30 12.10 -3.54
N PHE A 60 -17.07 12.24 -3.05
CA PHE A 60 -16.20 11.09 -2.77
C PHE A 60 -15.45 11.27 -1.45
N GLY A 61 -15.28 10.17 -0.73
CA GLY A 61 -14.48 10.10 0.50
C GLY A 61 -13.70 8.80 0.59
N TRP A 62 -12.42 8.89 0.92
CA TRP A 62 -11.51 7.76 1.09
C TRP A 62 -10.59 8.01 2.28
N CYS A 63 -10.18 6.94 2.94
CA CYS A 63 -9.31 7.04 4.11
C CYS A 63 -8.24 5.95 4.17
N LEU A 64 -7.06 6.34 4.64
CA LEU A 64 -5.98 5.44 5.05
C LEU A 64 -5.94 5.40 6.57
N GLN A 65 -6.44 4.32 7.16
CA GLN A 65 -6.68 4.20 8.60
C GLN A 65 -5.69 3.23 9.24
N CYS A 66 -5.09 3.60 10.37
CA CYS A 66 -4.30 2.68 11.18
C CYS A 66 -5.13 1.49 11.70
N THR A 67 -4.59 0.28 11.63
CA THR A 67 -5.26 -0.94 12.13
C THR A 67 -5.30 -0.96 13.66
N SER A 68 -4.17 -0.66 14.29
CA SER A 68 -4.00 -0.57 15.74
C SER A 68 -4.42 0.80 16.29
N LYS A 69 -5.00 0.80 17.49
CA LYS A 69 -5.34 2.03 18.24
C LYS A 69 -4.11 2.74 18.84
N HIS A 70 -2.93 2.12 18.75
CA HIS A 70 -1.67 2.68 19.26
C HIS A 70 -0.76 3.19 18.14
N HIS A 71 -1.25 3.13 16.89
CA HIS A 71 -0.53 3.53 15.70
C HIS A 71 -1.02 4.90 15.24
N PHE A 72 -0.07 5.77 14.86
CA PHE A 72 -0.33 7.14 14.46
C PHE A 72 0.56 7.51 13.27
N PHE A 73 0.01 8.28 12.34
CA PHE A 73 0.81 8.90 11.29
C PHE A 73 1.74 9.95 11.92
N PRO A 74 3.05 9.92 11.64
CA PRO A 74 3.96 10.90 12.19
C PRO A 74 3.68 12.28 11.56
N PRO A 75 3.80 13.40 12.29
CA PRO A 75 3.59 14.74 11.72
C PRO A 75 4.40 15.00 10.44
N ARG A 76 5.62 14.46 10.36
CA ARG A 76 6.48 14.52 9.16
C ARG A 76 5.81 13.95 7.91
N TYR A 77 5.02 12.89 8.03
CA TYR A 77 4.29 12.29 6.92
C TYR A 77 3.33 13.33 6.31
N PHE A 78 2.55 14.02 7.14
CA PHE A 78 1.62 15.03 6.67
C PHE A 78 2.33 16.20 6.00
N HIS A 79 3.42 16.71 6.59
CA HIS A 79 4.18 17.82 5.99
C HIS A 79 4.72 17.48 4.60
N VAL A 80 5.31 16.29 4.43
CA VAL A 80 5.82 15.85 3.13
C VAL A 80 4.69 15.66 2.13
N LEU A 81 3.58 15.07 2.57
CA LEU A 81 2.40 14.85 1.73
C LEU A 81 1.80 16.17 1.25
N SER A 82 1.56 17.11 2.16
CA SER A 82 0.91 18.39 1.86
C SER A 82 1.76 19.24 0.91
N LEU A 83 3.08 19.28 1.11
CA LEU A 83 4.03 19.92 0.19
C LEU A 83 3.96 19.32 -1.22
N ARG A 84 3.98 17.98 -1.33
CA ARG A 84 3.95 17.29 -2.63
C ARG A 84 2.61 17.46 -3.35
N LEU A 85 1.49 17.45 -2.62
CA LEU A 85 0.15 17.69 -3.18
C LEU A 85 0.02 19.13 -3.68
N ALA A 86 0.33 20.11 -2.84
CA ALA A 86 0.23 21.52 -3.22
C ALA A 86 1.14 21.85 -4.41
N TYR A 87 2.38 21.36 -4.42
CA TYR A 87 3.30 21.62 -5.53
C TYR A 87 2.86 20.96 -6.84
N LYS A 88 2.36 19.72 -6.79
CA LYS A 88 2.06 18.94 -8.00
C LYS A 88 0.64 19.17 -8.54
N MET A 89 -0.33 19.47 -7.67
CA MET A 89 -1.75 19.33 -8.00
C MET A 89 -2.58 20.60 -7.79
N ALA A 90 -2.10 21.57 -7.00
CA ALA A 90 -2.79 22.83 -6.85
C ALA A 90 -2.49 23.78 -8.02
N LEU A 91 -3.52 24.52 -8.44
CA LEU A 91 -3.42 25.49 -9.53
C LEU A 91 -2.34 26.55 -9.20
N PRO A 92 -1.43 26.89 -10.12
CA PRO A 92 -0.52 28.01 -9.92
C PRO A 92 -1.30 29.33 -9.90
N GLN A 93 -0.87 30.27 -9.05
CA GLN A 93 -1.48 31.60 -8.96
C GLN A 93 -0.83 32.62 -9.91
N GLU A 94 0.45 32.42 -10.24
CA GLU A 94 1.24 33.24 -11.17
C GLU A 94 2.13 32.30 -11.99
N ASP A 95 2.33 32.58 -13.29
CA ASP A 95 3.20 31.77 -14.15
C ASP A 95 4.65 31.76 -13.61
N ASP A 96 5.26 30.57 -13.58
CA ASP A 96 6.62 30.27 -13.12
C ASP A 96 6.97 30.51 -11.63
N LYS A 97 6.02 30.93 -10.78
CA LYS A 97 6.25 31.05 -9.33
C LYS A 97 5.68 29.86 -8.54
N LEU A 98 6.33 29.53 -7.42
CA LEU A 98 5.90 28.49 -6.46
C LEU A 98 4.55 28.80 -5.75
N LYS A 99 3.83 29.84 -6.14
CA LYS A 99 2.60 30.30 -5.51
C LYS A 99 1.42 29.45 -6.00
N ARG A 100 0.76 28.74 -5.09
CA ARG A 100 -0.29 27.75 -5.37
C ARG A 100 -1.62 28.17 -4.73
N CYS A 101 -2.72 28.02 -5.46
CA CYS A 101 -4.08 28.25 -4.99
C CYS A 101 -4.54 27.07 -4.11
N CYS A 102 -4.22 27.14 -2.83
CA CYS A 102 -4.57 26.13 -1.84
C CYS A 102 -4.66 26.74 -0.44
N THR A 103 -5.50 26.15 0.40
CA THR A 103 -5.77 26.59 1.78
C THR A 103 -5.24 25.55 2.75
N PHE A 104 -4.46 25.98 3.74
CA PHE A 104 -3.89 25.11 4.77
C PHE A 104 -4.48 25.41 6.14
N TRP A 105 -4.59 24.37 6.96
CA TRP A 105 -4.80 24.47 8.39
C TRP A 105 -3.96 23.42 9.11
N LYS A 106 -4.00 23.42 10.45
CA LYS A 106 -3.10 22.62 11.31
C LYS A 106 -2.85 21.19 10.82
N ASN A 107 -3.89 20.50 10.37
CA ASN A 107 -3.83 19.10 9.97
C ASN A 107 -4.37 18.84 8.56
N GLY A 108 -4.64 19.87 7.76
CA GLY A 108 -5.25 19.67 6.45
C GLY A 108 -4.92 20.69 5.38
N LEU A 109 -5.27 20.32 4.16
CA LEU A 109 -5.01 21.02 2.93
C LEU A 109 -6.22 20.87 2.01
N TYR A 110 -6.68 21.99 1.46
CA TYR A 110 -7.68 22.03 0.39
C TYR A 110 -7.14 22.74 -0.85
N TRP A 111 -7.48 22.26 -2.04
CA TRP A 111 -7.19 22.95 -3.29
C TRP A 111 -8.24 22.65 -4.36
N SER A 112 -8.33 23.55 -5.35
CA SER A 112 -9.04 23.30 -6.61
C SER A 112 -8.05 23.20 -7.76
N ASN A 113 -8.32 22.32 -8.72
CA ASN A 113 -7.45 22.09 -9.87
C ASN A 113 -7.75 22.99 -11.09
N GLY A 114 -8.69 23.94 -10.97
CA GLY A 114 -9.13 24.79 -12.09
C GLY A 114 -9.96 24.06 -13.17
N HIS A 115 -10.20 22.76 -13.00
CA HIS A 115 -11.02 21.92 -13.87
C HIS A 115 -12.29 21.44 -13.16
N GLY A 116 -12.83 22.28 -12.27
CA GLY A 116 -14.06 22.03 -11.53
C GLY A 116 -13.96 20.95 -10.45
N VAL A 117 -12.75 20.55 -10.00
CA VAL A 117 -12.59 19.55 -8.93
C VAL A 117 -11.91 20.17 -7.72
N GLY A 118 -12.59 20.11 -6.57
CA GLY A 118 -12.07 20.43 -5.24
C GLY A 118 -11.55 19.18 -4.55
N SER A 119 -10.44 19.30 -3.83
CA SER A 119 -9.79 18.19 -3.12
C SER A 119 -9.35 18.62 -1.74
N LEU A 120 -9.73 17.83 -0.74
CA LEU A 120 -9.37 17.98 0.66
C LEU A 120 -8.55 16.78 1.12
N VAL A 121 -7.42 17.03 1.76
CA VAL A 121 -6.63 16.01 2.46
C VAL A 121 -6.40 16.46 3.88
N GLU A 122 -6.81 15.65 4.85
CA GLU A 122 -6.73 15.99 6.27
C GLU A 122 -6.28 14.79 7.11
N ILE A 123 -5.46 15.04 8.13
CA ILE A 123 -5.16 14.06 9.18
C ILE A 123 -6.20 14.18 10.28
N VAL A 124 -6.99 13.13 10.47
CA VAL A 124 -8.11 13.08 11.40
C VAL A 124 -7.96 11.90 12.37
N ASP A 125 -8.94 11.70 13.25
CA ASP A 125 -8.98 10.60 14.21
C ASP A 125 -7.71 10.56 15.07
N GLU A 126 -7.33 11.70 15.67
CA GLU A 126 -6.14 11.82 16.52
C GLU A 126 -4.83 11.37 15.83
N SER A 127 -4.69 11.66 14.54
CA SER A 127 -3.58 11.22 13.67
C SER A 127 -3.56 9.74 13.32
N GLN A 128 -4.67 9.03 13.49
CA GLN A 128 -4.78 7.63 13.06
C GLN A 128 -5.28 7.46 11.64
N CYS A 129 -5.72 8.54 10.99
CA CYS A 129 -6.36 8.46 9.68
C CYS A 129 -5.94 9.60 8.76
N VAL A 130 -5.59 9.26 7.53
CA VAL A 130 -5.50 10.21 6.42
C VAL A 130 -6.83 10.20 5.69
N LEU A 131 -7.55 11.31 5.72
CA LEU A 131 -8.81 11.52 5.02
C LEU A 131 -8.56 12.21 3.69
N VAL A 132 -9.20 11.73 2.63
CA VAL A 132 -9.27 12.37 1.31
C VAL A 132 -10.74 12.56 0.97
N MET A 133 -11.15 13.79 0.67
CA MET A 133 -12.50 14.10 0.20
C MET A 133 -12.43 14.91 -1.09
N MET A 134 -13.37 14.67 -2.00
CA MET A 134 -13.40 15.37 -3.28
C MET A 134 -14.81 15.83 -3.63
N SER A 135 -14.90 17.03 -4.18
CA SER A 135 -16.10 17.62 -4.78
C SER A 135 -15.81 17.88 -6.26
N CYS A 136 -16.81 17.76 -7.12
CA CYS A 136 -16.69 18.16 -8.51
C CYS A 136 -17.94 18.87 -9.02
N GLU A 137 -17.72 19.85 -9.89
CA GLU A 137 -18.77 20.48 -10.66
C GLU A 137 -19.47 19.46 -11.57
N LYS A 138 -20.74 19.74 -11.90
CA LYS A 138 -21.55 18.86 -12.73
C LYS A 138 -20.90 18.68 -14.10
N GLY A 139 -20.66 17.43 -14.48
CA GLY A 139 -20.04 17.06 -15.77
C GLY A 139 -18.52 16.90 -15.73
N TYR A 140 -17.88 17.11 -14.56
CA TYR A 140 -16.43 16.97 -14.38
C TYR A 140 -16.03 15.71 -13.58
N SER A 141 -16.88 14.69 -13.57
CA SER A 141 -16.64 13.45 -12.84
C SER A 141 -15.40 12.69 -13.33
N ASP A 142 -15.14 12.66 -14.64
CA ASP A 142 -13.95 12.03 -15.21
C ASP A 142 -12.65 12.69 -14.71
N ASN A 143 -12.66 14.02 -14.57
CA ASN A 143 -11.53 14.76 -13.99
C ASN A 143 -11.33 14.40 -12.51
N MET A 144 -12.43 14.23 -11.76
CA MET A 144 -12.37 13.79 -10.38
C MET A 144 -11.80 12.36 -10.28
N VAL A 145 -12.24 11.42 -11.11
CA VAL A 145 -11.73 10.05 -11.17
C VAL A 145 -10.21 10.04 -11.43
N SER A 146 -9.75 10.86 -12.39
CA SER A 146 -8.34 10.99 -12.72
C SER A 146 -7.53 11.58 -11.57
N LEU A 147 -7.95 12.73 -11.02
CA LEU A 147 -7.26 13.38 -9.90
C LEU A 147 -7.27 12.50 -8.64
N ARG A 148 -8.36 11.77 -8.39
CA ARG A 148 -8.48 10.83 -7.28
C ARG A 148 -7.40 9.75 -7.35
N ARG A 149 -7.13 9.22 -8.55
CA ARG A 149 -6.05 8.24 -8.79
C ARG A 149 -4.71 8.83 -8.39
N ASP A 150 -4.42 10.05 -8.83
CA ASP A 150 -3.14 10.72 -8.56
C ASP A 150 -2.96 11.06 -7.08
N VAL A 151 -4.02 11.56 -6.41
CA VAL A 151 -4.02 11.88 -4.98
C VAL A 151 -3.80 10.60 -4.16
N ILE A 152 -4.60 9.55 -4.36
CA ILE A 152 -4.44 8.28 -3.65
C ILE A 152 -3.06 7.67 -3.91
N GLY A 153 -2.57 7.73 -5.16
CA GLY A 153 -1.23 7.29 -5.51
C GLY A 153 -0.15 8.06 -4.74
N LYS A 154 -0.29 9.37 -4.61
CA LYS A 154 0.65 10.22 -3.88
C LYS A 154 0.62 9.96 -2.38
N VAL A 155 -0.56 9.84 -1.76
CA VAL A 155 -0.74 9.45 -0.35
C VAL A 155 0.03 8.16 -0.08
N MET A 156 -0.20 7.13 -0.90
CA MET A 156 0.41 5.82 -0.70
C MET A 156 1.92 5.79 -0.96
N SER A 157 2.42 6.58 -1.93
CA SER A 157 3.86 6.75 -2.17
C SER A 157 4.55 7.37 -0.96
N VAL A 158 4.00 8.46 -0.41
CA VAL A 158 4.58 9.12 0.78
C VAL A 158 4.53 8.20 1.99
N TYR A 159 3.48 7.37 2.11
CA TYR A 159 3.33 6.41 3.20
C TYR A 159 4.40 5.33 3.14
N LYS A 160 4.58 4.70 1.96
CA LYS A 160 5.63 3.69 1.73
C LYS A 160 7.04 4.26 1.98
N GLU A 161 7.27 5.54 1.68
CA GLU A 161 8.56 6.20 1.89
C GLU A 161 8.82 6.61 3.34
N SER A 162 7.79 7.09 4.05
CA SER A 162 7.97 7.77 5.35
C SER A 162 7.66 6.89 6.55
N CYS A 163 6.72 5.96 6.43
CA CYS A 163 6.27 5.11 7.53
C CYS A 163 5.80 3.72 7.06
N PRO A 164 6.64 2.95 6.35
CA PRO A 164 6.25 1.67 5.75
C PRO A 164 5.86 0.57 6.75
N SER A 165 6.32 0.67 8.00
CA SER A 165 6.01 -0.28 9.06
C SER A 165 4.65 -0.04 9.73
N LEU A 166 3.98 1.07 9.41
CA LEU A 166 2.71 1.44 10.02
C LEU A 166 1.59 0.62 9.38
N GLU A 167 1.00 -0.31 10.11
CA GLU A 167 -0.11 -1.11 9.58
C GLU A 167 -1.37 -0.26 9.34
N VAL A 168 -1.84 -0.26 8.10
CA VAL A 168 -2.96 0.57 7.63
C VAL A 168 -3.94 -0.23 6.78
N LYS A 169 -5.20 0.23 6.76
CA LYS A 169 -6.26 -0.25 5.88
C LYS A 169 -6.82 0.90 5.04
N GLU A 170 -7.11 0.62 3.79
CA GLU A 170 -7.74 1.57 2.86
C GLU A 170 -9.24 1.39 2.88
N LEU A 171 -9.97 2.48 3.05
CA LEU A 171 -11.41 2.54 3.22
C LEU A 171 -12.04 3.55 2.26
N VAL A 172 -13.25 3.27 1.79
CA VAL A 172 -14.11 4.19 1.05
C VAL A 172 -15.29 4.53 1.95
N ILE A 173 -15.61 5.82 2.10
CA ILE A 173 -16.76 6.28 2.89
C ILE A 173 -18.01 6.15 2.03
N ASP A 174 -19.11 5.68 2.61
CA ASP A 174 -20.40 5.63 1.93
C ASP A 174 -20.79 7.04 1.43
N PRO A 175 -21.23 7.19 0.17
CA PRO A 175 -21.61 8.49 -0.39
C PRO A 175 -22.66 9.24 0.44
N LYS A 176 -23.48 8.52 1.22
CA LYS A 176 -24.52 9.11 2.09
C LYS A 176 -23.96 9.63 3.42
N GLU A 177 -22.67 9.41 3.71
CA GLU A 177 -21.98 9.75 4.95
C GLU A 177 -20.85 10.79 4.75
N LEU A 178 -20.87 11.50 3.62
CA LEU A 178 -19.83 12.48 3.23
C LEU A 178 -20.01 13.88 3.84
N ALA A 179 -20.94 14.05 4.79
CA ALA A 179 -21.11 15.33 5.47
C ALA A 179 -19.84 15.70 6.25
N TYR A 180 -19.15 16.75 5.80
CA TYR A 180 -17.96 17.29 6.43
C TYR A 180 -18.36 18.23 7.59
N PRO A 181 -17.64 18.20 8.73
CA PRO A 181 -16.38 17.51 8.98
C PRO A 181 -16.47 16.02 9.32
N VAL A 182 -15.49 15.25 8.86
CA VAL A 182 -15.35 13.81 9.17
C VAL A 182 -14.20 13.60 10.15
N ASN A 183 -14.44 13.93 11.43
CA ASN A 183 -13.41 13.84 12.47
C ASN A 183 -13.01 12.40 12.81
N ARG A 184 -13.96 11.45 12.72
CA ARG A 184 -13.77 10.03 13.03
C ARG A 184 -14.37 9.14 11.94
N PRO A 185 -13.64 8.84 10.86
CA PRO A 185 -14.15 8.01 9.76
C PRO A 185 -14.65 6.63 10.21
N ARG A 186 -14.11 6.09 11.31
CA ARG A 186 -14.53 4.79 11.87
C ARG A 186 -15.99 4.76 12.37
N GLU A 187 -16.56 5.92 12.70
CA GLU A 187 -17.95 6.07 13.15
C GLU A 187 -18.94 6.16 11.97
N ARG A 188 -18.43 6.22 10.72
CA ARG A 188 -19.24 6.28 9.49
C ARG A 188 -19.40 4.91 8.85
N THR A 189 -20.38 4.80 7.95
CA THR A 189 -20.45 3.62 7.07
C THR A 189 -19.27 3.66 6.09
N VAL A 190 -18.40 2.66 6.15
CA VAL A 190 -17.20 2.55 5.32
C VAL A 190 -17.05 1.15 4.74
N TYR A 191 -16.40 1.05 3.58
CA TYR A 191 -16.11 -0.19 2.87
C TYR A 191 -14.61 -0.33 2.69
N SER A 192 -14.03 -1.49 2.97
CA SER A 192 -12.61 -1.68 2.68
C SER A 192 -12.38 -1.71 1.17
N VAL A 193 -11.32 -1.05 0.69
CA VAL A 193 -10.96 -1.09 -0.74
C VAL A 193 -10.77 -2.54 -1.17
N LYS A 194 -10.18 -3.40 -0.32
CA LYS A 194 -10.06 -4.84 -0.58
C LYS A 194 -11.42 -5.52 -0.84
N ALA A 195 -12.44 -5.24 -0.03
CA ALA A 195 -13.78 -5.78 -0.25
C ALA A 195 -14.42 -5.24 -1.53
N VAL A 196 -14.26 -3.94 -1.81
CA VAL A 196 -14.73 -3.31 -3.06
C VAL A 196 -14.11 -4.02 -4.27
N MET A 197 -12.79 -4.21 -4.28
CA MET A 197 -12.08 -4.88 -5.36
C MET A 197 -12.51 -6.35 -5.51
N SER A 198 -12.66 -7.07 -4.39
CA SER A 198 -13.16 -8.46 -4.41
C SER A 198 -14.55 -8.56 -5.03
N ALA A 199 -15.46 -7.67 -4.67
CA ALA A 199 -16.83 -7.68 -5.20
C ALA A 199 -16.84 -7.39 -6.72
N ILE A 200 -16.03 -6.44 -7.19
CA ILE A 200 -15.89 -6.13 -8.62
C ILE A 200 -15.37 -7.35 -9.39
N VAL A 201 -14.33 -8.02 -8.88
CA VAL A 201 -13.76 -9.22 -9.52
C VAL A 201 -14.75 -10.38 -9.54
N LYS A 202 -15.51 -10.57 -8.45
CA LYS A 202 -16.57 -11.59 -8.36
C LYS A 202 -17.85 -11.21 -9.10
N ARG A 203 -17.92 -10.02 -9.71
CA ARG A 203 -19.10 -9.46 -10.38
C ARG A 203 -20.32 -9.39 -9.46
N GLU A 204 -20.09 -9.14 -8.17
CA GLU A 204 -21.14 -8.89 -7.20
C GLU A 204 -21.67 -7.46 -7.40
N GLU A 205 -22.98 -7.25 -7.30
CA GLU A 205 -23.56 -5.92 -7.51
C GLU A 205 -23.55 -5.04 -6.25
N PHE A 206 -23.47 -5.66 -5.07
CA PHE A 206 -23.65 -5.00 -3.77
C PHE A 206 -22.51 -5.32 -2.82
N LEU A 207 -22.11 -4.34 -2.03
CA LEU A 207 -21.25 -4.52 -0.87
C LEU A 207 -22.06 -4.53 0.40
N VAL A 208 -21.61 -5.35 1.35
CA VAL A 208 -22.10 -5.34 2.72
C VAL A 208 -21.14 -4.52 3.57
N ASN A 209 -21.67 -3.62 4.40
CA ASN A 209 -20.85 -2.87 5.35
C ASN A 209 -20.23 -3.80 6.41
N ALA A 210 -19.26 -3.29 7.18
CA ALA A 210 -18.54 -4.09 8.18
C ALA A 210 -19.45 -4.74 9.25
N THR A 211 -20.64 -4.18 9.50
CA THR A 211 -21.61 -4.70 10.49
C THR A 211 -22.57 -5.74 9.91
N GLY A 212 -22.54 -6.02 8.60
CA GLY A 212 -23.44 -7.00 7.97
C GLY A 212 -24.86 -6.50 7.69
N THR A 213 -25.18 -5.25 8.04
CA THR A 213 -26.56 -4.76 8.14
C THR A 213 -27.02 -3.96 6.92
N ARG A 214 -26.10 -3.34 6.18
CA ARG A 214 -26.41 -2.47 5.05
C ARG A 214 -25.79 -3.00 3.77
N ARG A 215 -26.60 -3.05 2.70
CA ARG A 215 -26.16 -3.33 1.34
C ARG A 215 -26.17 -2.03 0.54
N THR A 216 -25.06 -1.71 -0.11
CA THR A 216 -24.94 -0.55 -1.00
C THR A 216 -24.36 -1.01 -2.33
N GLY A 217 -24.97 -0.58 -3.44
CA GLY A 217 -24.52 -0.96 -4.78
C GLY A 217 -23.11 -0.47 -5.08
N LEU A 218 -22.29 -1.25 -5.81
CA LEU A 218 -20.97 -0.80 -6.23
C LEU A 218 -21.01 0.47 -7.08
N LYS A 219 -22.05 0.60 -7.92
CA LYS A 219 -22.33 1.80 -8.72
C LYS A 219 -22.86 2.98 -7.90
N GLU A 220 -23.30 2.77 -6.66
CA GLU A 220 -23.54 3.89 -5.74
C GLU A 220 -22.24 4.37 -5.12
N ILE A 221 -21.35 3.45 -4.71
CA ILE A 221 -20.08 3.76 -4.05
C ILE A 221 -19.08 4.39 -5.01
N LEU A 222 -19.04 3.90 -6.25
CA LEU A 222 -18.17 4.38 -7.33
C LEU A 222 -19.00 4.69 -8.58
N PRO A 223 -19.82 5.75 -8.56
CA PRO A 223 -20.76 6.04 -9.65
C PRO A 223 -20.05 6.35 -10.96
N ASP A 224 -18.94 7.08 -10.87
CA ASP A 224 -18.17 7.58 -12.03
C ASP A 224 -17.10 6.59 -12.53
N GLU A 225 -16.96 5.41 -11.91
CA GLU A 225 -15.94 4.44 -12.30
C GLU A 225 -16.41 3.43 -13.34
N SER A 226 -15.52 3.13 -14.28
CA SER A 226 -15.67 2.00 -15.20
C SER A 226 -15.28 0.69 -14.50
N LEU A 227 -16.27 0.03 -13.88
CA LEU A 227 -16.05 -1.22 -13.15
C LEU A 227 -15.63 -2.40 -14.05
N SER A 228 -15.68 -2.25 -15.37
CA SER A 228 -15.15 -3.24 -16.33
C SER A 228 -13.63 -3.17 -16.47
N ASP A 229 -13.03 -2.00 -16.25
CA ASP A 229 -11.58 -1.81 -16.31
C ASP A 229 -10.98 -1.78 -14.90
N ILE A 230 -10.97 -2.95 -14.27
CA ILE A 230 -10.58 -3.13 -12.88
C ILE A 230 -9.12 -2.68 -12.64
N SER A 231 -8.26 -2.82 -13.65
CA SER A 231 -6.85 -2.39 -13.61
C SER A 231 -6.66 -0.87 -13.50
N ASN A 232 -7.62 -0.08 -13.98
CA ASN A 232 -7.51 1.38 -14.03
C ASN A 232 -8.36 2.12 -12.98
N LEU A 233 -9.01 1.38 -12.08
CA LEU A 233 -9.80 1.96 -10.98
C LEU A 233 -8.95 2.95 -10.17
N SER A 234 -9.48 4.14 -9.93
CA SER A 234 -8.73 5.19 -9.25
C SER A 234 -8.35 4.81 -7.81
N LEU A 235 -9.10 3.91 -7.17
CA LEU A 235 -8.83 3.41 -5.82
C LEU A 235 -7.46 2.72 -5.71
N LEU A 236 -6.94 2.19 -6.83
CA LEU A 236 -5.61 1.60 -6.88
C LEU A 236 -4.51 2.67 -6.79
N GLY A 237 -4.83 3.95 -7.05
CA GLY A 237 -3.85 5.03 -7.08
C GLY A 237 -2.65 4.76 -7.98
N GLY A 238 -2.88 4.10 -9.13
CA GLY A 238 -1.84 3.70 -10.08
C GLY A 238 -1.01 2.46 -9.68
N ARG A 239 -1.39 1.75 -8.62
CA ARG A 239 -0.76 0.47 -8.22
C ARG A 239 -1.35 -0.69 -9.02
N ASP A 240 -0.58 -1.77 -9.18
CA ASP A 240 -1.09 -3.01 -9.79
C ASP A 240 -2.21 -3.58 -8.91
N ILE A 241 -3.26 -4.08 -9.55
CA ILE A 241 -4.39 -4.72 -8.87
C ILE A 241 -3.94 -5.91 -8.01
N LYS A 242 -2.87 -6.60 -8.42
CA LYS A 242 -2.26 -7.70 -7.66
C LYS A 242 -1.77 -7.23 -6.30
N GLU A 243 -1.22 -6.02 -6.16
CA GLU A 243 -0.83 -5.47 -4.84
C GLU A 243 -2.00 -5.32 -3.86
N LYS A 244 -3.24 -5.30 -4.36
CA LYS A 244 -4.47 -5.18 -3.54
C LYS A 244 -5.18 -6.50 -3.34
N ILE A 245 -5.15 -7.37 -4.35
CA ILE A 245 -5.84 -8.65 -4.34
C ILE A 245 -4.98 -9.78 -3.77
N GLU A 246 -3.65 -9.64 -3.72
CA GLU A 246 -2.72 -10.61 -3.11
C GLU A 246 -2.90 -10.80 -1.59
N ILE A 247 -3.87 -10.14 -0.95
CA ILE A 247 -4.30 -10.45 0.42
C ILE A 247 -5.58 -11.33 0.42
N THR A 248 -6.11 -11.75 -0.72
CA THR A 248 -7.43 -12.42 -0.86
C THR A 248 -7.37 -13.80 -1.53
N GLU A 249 -6.17 -14.35 -1.73
CA GLU A 249 -5.99 -15.80 -1.95
C GLU A 249 -5.99 -16.57 -0.61
N GLU A 250 -6.23 -15.89 0.53
CA GLU A 250 -6.62 -16.54 1.78
C GLU A 250 -8.14 -16.47 1.95
N PHE A 251 -8.76 -17.64 1.92
CA PHE A 251 -10.14 -17.97 2.24
C PHE A 251 -11.23 -17.80 1.16
N LYS A 252 -11.35 -18.91 0.40
CA LYS A 252 -12.57 -19.62 -0.05
C LYS A 252 -12.79 -19.68 -1.57
N THR A 253 -12.02 -20.56 -2.21
CA THR A 253 -12.52 -21.64 -3.08
C THR A 253 -11.42 -22.74 -3.15
N PRO A 254 -11.78 -24.01 -3.44
CA PRO A 254 -11.31 -25.18 -2.72
C PRO A 254 -9.80 -25.44 -2.90
N LEU A 255 -9.10 -25.63 -1.77
CA LEU A 255 -7.79 -26.29 -1.65
C LEU A 255 -6.86 -26.08 -2.86
N THR A 256 -6.33 -24.88 -3.05
CA THR A 256 -5.04 -24.74 -3.74
C THR A 256 -3.97 -24.59 -2.68
N PRO A 257 -3.09 -25.59 -2.50
CA PRO A 257 -2.14 -25.59 -1.41
C PRO A 257 -1.06 -24.53 -1.69
N ILE A 258 -0.66 -23.82 -0.64
CA ILE A 258 0.33 -22.74 -0.61
C ILE A 258 1.46 -23.05 -1.59
N LYS A 259 1.52 -22.31 -2.70
CA LYS A 259 2.46 -22.59 -3.78
C LYS A 259 3.86 -22.09 -3.41
N LEU A 260 4.77 -23.00 -3.14
CA LEU A 260 6.20 -22.78 -2.98
C LEU A 260 6.81 -22.31 -4.30
N ASP A 261 7.50 -21.15 -4.25
CA ASP A 261 8.25 -20.57 -5.36
C ASP A 261 9.68 -21.15 -5.40
N ILE A 262 10.30 -21.23 -6.58
CA ILE A 262 11.71 -21.59 -6.78
C ILE A 262 12.68 -20.78 -5.88
N LYS A 263 12.33 -19.54 -5.51
CA LYS A 263 13.06 -18.72 -4.53
C LYS A 263 13.20 -19.38 -3.15
N LYS A 264 12.37 -20.39 -2.84
CA LYS A 264 12.39 -21.15 -1.59
C LYS A 264 13.21 -22.45 -1.68
N LEU A 265 13.89 -22.73 -2.80
CA LEU A 265 14.67 -23.96 -2.99
C LEU A 265 15.66 -24.23 -1.84
N CYS A 266 16.42 -23.20 -1.42
CA CYS A 266 17.36 -23.34 -0.31
C CYS A 266 16.66 -23.72 1.01
N ASN A 267 15.46 -23.18 1.25
CA ASN A 267 14.70 -23.47 2.46
C ASN A 267 14.15 -24.90 2.42
N VAL A 268 13.58 -25.33 1.29
CA VAL A 268 13.06 -26.70 1.11
C VAL A 268 14.17 -27.73 1.30
N ILE A 269 15.34 -27.50 0.69
CA ILE A 269 16.49 -28.40 0.83
C ILE A 269 16.95 -28.46 2.28
N LYS A 270 17.11 -27.30 2.94
CA LYS A 270 17.51 -27.25 4.35
C LYS A 270 16.53 -28.01 5.25
N GLU A 271 15.24 -27.75 5.07
CA GLU A 271 14.19 -28.38 5.87
C GLU A 271 14.23 -29.91 5.73
N LEU A 272 14.27 -30.42 4.50
CA LEU A 272 14.27 -31.85 4.24
C LEU A 272 15.56 -32.54 4.68
N THR A 273 16.72 -31.95 4.39
CA THR A 273 18.01 -32.63 4.58
C THR A 273 18.67 -32.28 5.91
N SER A 274 18.77 -31.00 6.26
CA SER A 274 19.50 -30.53 7.44
C SER A 274 18.64 -30.69 8.70
N ASP A 275 17.35 -30.35 8.61
CA ASP A 275 16.48 -30.31 9.78
C ASP A 275 15.74 -31.65 9.99
N GLN A 276 15.35 -32.33 8.91
CA GLN A 276 14.63 -33.61 8.96
C GLN A 276 15.46 -34.85 8.56
N HIS A 277 16.73 -34.67 8.18
CA HIS A 277 17.67 -35.76 7.86
C HIS A 277 17.18 -36.73 6.77
N LEU A 278 16.39 -36.25 5.81
CA LEU A 278 15.95 -37.05 4.66
C LEU A 278 17.16 -37.47 3.81
N PRO A 279 17.37 -38.77 3.55
CA PRO A 279 18.47 -39.22 2.72
C PRO A 279 18.29 -38.81 1.25
N CYS A 280 19.27 -38.10 0.66
CA CYS A 280 19.15 -37.56 -0.70
C CYS A 280 18.90 -38.64 -1.78
N PHE A 281 19.29 -39.90 -1.58
CA PHE A 281 19.08 -40.98 -2.56
C PHE A 281 17.60 -41.28 -2.84
N VAL A 282 16.66 -40.83 -2.01
CA VAL A 282 15.22 -41.03 -2.23
C VAL A 282 14.65 -40.10 -3.33
N TRP A 283 15.46 -39.17 -3.85
CA TRP A 283 15.05 -38.13 -4.79
C TRP A 283 14.25 -38.66 -5.99
N HIS A 284 14.63 -39.81 -6.55
CA HIS A 284 13.98 -40.37 -7.73
C HIS A 284 12.56 -40.85 -7.41
N ARG A 285 12.39 -41.59 -6.32
CA ARG A 285 11.07 -42.06 -5.85
C ARG A 285 10.19 -40.88 -5.45
N LEU A 286 10.78 -39.90 -4.76
CA LEU A 286 10.09 -38.69 -4.34
C LEU A 286 9.64 -37.85 -5.54
N GLY A 287 10.52 -37.63 -6.52
CA GLY A 287 10.24 -36.87 -7.73
C GLY A 287 9.06 -37.43 -8.53
N LEU A 288 8.96 -38.76 -8.65
CA LEU A 288 7.81 -39.41 -9.28
C LEU A 288 6.50 -39.12 -8.53
N GLN A 289 6.51 -39.19 -7.20
CA GLN A 289 5.32 -38.89 -6.39
C GLN A 289 4.92 -37.41 -6.46
N LEU A 290 5.90 -36.53 -6.60
CA LEU A 290 5.69 -35.10 -6.78
C LEU A 290 5.20 -34.72 -8.20
N GLY A 291 5.18 -35.67 -9.15
CA GLY A 291 4.63 -35.48 -10.49
C GLY A 291 5.66 -35.19 -11.58
N LEU A 292 6.95 -35.35 -11.31
CA LEU A 292 7.98 -35.33 -12.34
C LEU A 292 7.97 -36.66 -13.11
N TYR A 293 8.13 -36.61 -14.43
CA TYR A 293 8.13 -37.83 -15.24
C TYR A 293 9.49 -38.52 -15.20
N ASP A 294 9.48 -39.85 -15.28
CA ASP A 294 10.68 -40.70 -15.28
C ASP A 294 11.76 -40.24 -16.28
N PRO A 295 11.44 -39.87 -17.54
CA PRO A 295 12.45 -39.36 -18.47
C PRO A 295 13.23 -38.15 -17.94
N ARG A 296 12.55 -37.21 -17.26
CA ARG A 296 13.21 -36.04 -16.66
C ARG A 296 14.13 -36.43 -15.52
N LEU A 297 13.71 -37.38 -14.68
CA LEU A 297 14.53 -37.87 -13.58
C LEU A 297 15.77 -38.58 -14.11
N VAL A 298 15.64 -39.43 -15.14
CA VAL A 298 16.78 -40.06 -15.82
C VAL A 298 17.73 -39.03 -16.42
N ASP A 299 17.22 -37.93 -16.97
CA ASP A 299 18.04 -36.84 -17.49
C ASP A 299 18.79 -36.09 -16.38
N ILE A 300 18.14 -35.87 -15.22
CA ILE A 300 18.78 -35.31 -14.01
C ILE A 300 19.91 -36.23 -13.53
N ASP A 301 19.68 -37.54 -13.48
CA ASP A 301 20.67 -38.53 -13.04
C ASP A 301 21.92 -38.52 -13.93
N LYS A 302 21.72 -38.57 -15.25
CA LYS A 302 22.80 -38.51 -16.24
C LYS A 302 23.57 -37.19 -16.17
N LYS A 303 22.87 -36.06 -16.05
CA LYS A 303 23.47 -34.72 -15.98
C LYS A 303 24.40 -34.58 -14.76
N ASN A 304 24.00 -35.13 -13.62
CA ASN A 304 24.74 -35.05 -12.37
C ASN A 304 25.62 -36.27 -12.09
N ARG A 305 25.80 -37.17 -13.07
CA ARG A 305 26.64 -38.39 -12.99
C ARG A 305 26.29 -39.30 -11.80
N GLY A 306 25.01 -39.34 -11.42
CA GLY A 306 24.52 -40.15 -10.31
C GLY A 306 24.87 -39.61 -8.91
N ASP A 307 25.32 -38.36 -8.76
CA ASP A 307 25.50 -37.75 -7.44
C ASP A 307 24.13 -37.54 -6.76
N PRO A 308 23.81 -38.26 -5.66
CA PRO A 308 22.50 -38.17 -5.03
C PRO A 308 22.16 -36.78 -4.50
N VAL A 309 23.16 -35.96 -4.10
CA VAL A 309 22.92 -34.64 -3.53
C VAL A 309 22.54 -33.63 -4.61
N GLU A 310 23.29 -33.58 -5.71
CA GLU A 310 22.98 -32.72 -6.84
C GLU A 310 21.70 -33.17 -7.56
N CYS A 311 21.47 -34.48 -7.70
CA CYS A 311 20.22 -35.00 -8.23
C CYS A 311 19.01 -34.60 -7.38
N PHE A 312 19.11 -34.69 -6.04
CA PHE A 312 18.06 -34.25 -5.13
C PHE A 312 17.77 -32.74 -5.28
N ARG A 313 18.83 -31.92 -5.36
CA ARG A 313 18.70 -30.47 -5.54
C ARG A 313 18.02 -30.11 -6.86
N GLU A 314 18.43 -30.71 -7.98
CA GLU A 314 17.82 -30.47 -9.30
C GLU A 314 16.38 -31.02 -9.35
N CYS A 315 16.09 -32.14 -8.69
CA CYS A 315 14.73 -32.68 -8.56
C CYS A 315 13.81 -31.69 -7.83
N MET A 316 14.22 -31.16 -6.67
CA MET A 316 13.43 -30.15 -5.95
C MET A 316 13.27 -28.85 -6.76
N SER A 317 14.30 -28.47 -7.51
CA SER A 317 14.29 -27.32 -8.43
C SER A 317 13.22 -27.49 -9.53
N ALA A 318 13.17 -28.65 -10.18
CA ALA A 318 12.18 -28.99 -11.20
C ALA A 318 10.75 -28.99 -10.63
N TRP A 319 10.58 -29.59 -9.45
CA TRP A 319 9.29 -29.60 -8.74
C TRP A 319 8.80 -28.18 -8.42
N LEU A 320 9.66 -27.31 -7.86
CA LEU A 320 9.30 -25.92 -7.53
C LEU A 320 8.97 -25.07 -8.77
N ARG A 321 9.54 -25.38 -9.93
CA ARG A 321 9.15 -24.76 -11.21
C ARG A 321 7.81 -25.26 -11.74
N GLY A 322 7.27 -26.33 -11.15
CA GLY A 322 6.01 -26.95 -11.57
C GLY A 322 6.10 -27.60 -12.94
N GLU A 323 7.24 -28.24 -13.23
CA GLU A 323 7.50 -28.98 -14.47
C GLU A 323 6.66 -30.27 -14.54
N ASP A 324 6.47 -30.80 -15.76
CA ASP A 324 5.72 -32.02 -16.04
C ASP A 324 4.33 -32.05 -15.37
N GLY A 325 3.95 -33.18 -14.73
CA GLY A 325 2.68 -33.40 -14.07
C GLY A 325 2.59 -32.85 -12.64
N VAL A 326 3.54 -32.02 -12.20
CA VAL A 326 3.57 -31.49 -10.82
C VAL A 326 2.28 -30.76 -10.44
N ARG A 327 1.68 -30.02 -11.38
CA ARG A 327 0.41 -29.31 -11.14
C ARG A 327 -0.75 -30.28 -10.91
N GLU A 328 -0.76 -31.42 -11.57
CA GLU A 328 -1.79 -32.47 -11.41
C GLU A 328 -1.66 -33.17 -10.05
N LYS A 329 -0.46 -33.15 -9.45
CA LYS A 329 -0.16 -33.67 -8.10
C LYS A 329 -0.31 -32.63 -6.98
N GLY A 330 -1.04 -31.54 -7.23
CA GLY A 330 -1.30 -30.49 -6.25
C GLY A 330 -0.32 -29.32 -6.30
N GLY A 331 0.58 -29.27 -7.27
CA GLY A 331 1.56 -28.18 -7.44
C GLY A 331 2.68 -28.22 -6.39
N PRO A 332 3.64 -27.28 -6.46
CA PRO A 332 4.71 -27.23 -5.48
C PRO A 332 4.18 -26.66 -4.16
N SER A 333 3.78 -27.49 -3.22
CA SER A 333 3.28 -27.07 -1.90
C SER A 333 3.78 -27.96 -0.77
N TRP A 334 3.73 -27.47 0.47
CA TRP A 334 4.08 -28.30 1.63
C TRP A 334 3.14 -29.51 1.79
N SER A 335 1.86 -29.34 1.46
CA SER A 335 0.86 -30.43 1.52
C SER A 335 1.12 -31.53 0.49
N SER A 336 1.41 -31.17 -0.76
CA SER A 336 1.79 -32.13 -1.80
C SER A 336 3.11 -32.82 -1.46
N LEU A 337 4.07 -32.09 -0.86
CA LEU A 337 5.35 -32.65 -0.43
C LEU A 337 5.16 -33.66 0.70
N ALA A 338 4.37 -33.31 1.73
CA ALA A 338 4.05 -34.23 2.81
C ALA A 338 3.32 -35.49 2.29
N THR A 339 2.38 -35.34 1.36
CA THR A 339 1.68 -36.47 0.74
C THR A 339 2.64 -37.38 -0.03
N ALA A 340 3.57 -36.79 -0.80
CA ALA A 340 4.58 -37.55 -1.52
C ALA A 340 5.54 -38.29 -0.58
N LEU A 341 5.95 -37.64 0.52
CA LEU A 341 6.78 -38.24 1.58
C LEU A 341 6.07 -39.41 2.27
N ASP A 342 4.79 -39.24 2.62
CA ASP A 342 3.95 -40.29 3.20
C ASP A 342 3.86 -41.52 2.27
N THR A 343 3.76 -41.27 0.96
CA THR A 343 3.67 -42.31 -0.08
C THR A 343 4.99 -43.06 -0.28
N ILE A 344 6.15 -42.44 -0.03
CA ILE A 344 7.45 -43.11 -0.06
C ILE A 344 7.86 -43.70 1.30
N GLU A 345 6.93 -43.74 2.26
CA GLU A 345 7.08 -44.28 3.62
C GLU A 345 7.89 -43.41 4.60
N GLU A 346 8.15 -42.14 4.24
CA GLU A 346 8.79 -41.13 5.10
C GLU A 346 7.76 -40.43 6.01
N LYS A 347 7.01 -41.24 6.76
CA LYS A 347 5.81 -40.80 7.51
C LYS A 347 6.10 -39.79 8.62
N SER A 348 7.24 -39.94 9.31
CA SER A 348 7.66 -39.02 10.38
C SER A 348 7.89 -37.61 9.83
N ILE A 349 8.60 -37.50 8.71
CA ILE A 349 8.90 -36.24 8.03
C ILE A 349 7.61 -35.66 7.42
N ALA A 350 6.74 -36.50 6.84
CA ALA A 350 5.44 -36.09 6.34
C ALA A 350 4.55 -35.49 7.46
N SER A 351 4.51 -36.11 8.65
CA SER A 351 3.79 -35.58 9.80
C SER A 351 4.35 -34.24 10.25
N TYR A 352 5.67 -34.14 10.39
CA TYR A 352 6.34 -32.90 10.77
C TYR A 352 6.03 -31.74 9.81
N ILE A 353 6.09 -31.98 8.50
CA ILE A 353 5.77 -30.96 7.49
C ILE A 353 4.29 -30.56 7.55
N ARG A 354 3.38 -31.52 7.78
CA ARG A 354 1.96 -31.21 7.97
C ARG A 354 1.75 -30.31 9.17
N ASP A 355 2.31 -30.67 10.32
CA ASP A 355 2.15 -29.93 11.57
C ASP A 355 2.77 -28.52 11.50
N LYS A 356 3.90 -28.36 10.80
CA LYS A 356 4.61 -27.08 10.74
C LYS A 356 4.08 -26.11 9.67
N TYR A 357 3.54 -26.62 8.57
CA TYR A 357 3.30 -25.80 7.37
C TYR A 357 1.91 -25.93 6.74
N CYS A 358 1.06 -26.85 7.19
CA CYS A 358 -0.20 -27.16 6.52
C CYS A 358 -1.47 -26.86 7.34
N GLU A 359 -1.41 -25.90 8.27
CA GLU A 359 -2.58 -25.45 9.07
C GLU A 359 -3.75 -24.91 8.23
#